data_AF-A0A7C1PWU5-F1
#
_entry.id   AF-A0A7C1PWU5-F1
#
_cell.length_a   1.000
_cell.length_b   1.000
_cell.length_c   1.000
_cell.angle_alpha   90.00
_cell.angle_beta   90.00
_cell.angle_gamma   90.00
#
_symmetry.space_group_name_H-M   'P 1'
#
loop_
_entity.id
_entity.type
_entity.pdbx_description
1 polymer ?
#
loop_
_entity_poly.entity_id
_entity_poly.type
_entity_poly.pdbx_seq_one_letter_code
_entity_poly.pdbx_strand_id
1 'polypeptide(L)'
;MSKKLIDKIFFTLSDGSKWSLSAMIIAHSRAAYYATLDAERGDGEYDEIYHQEIMIALTDWTELFDWLVNNMVEADIVPYLIKEIEPNVIDLGNEVAMILKYGAGLSYKFGTSIVEKVEEIKKRGKDGVSK
;
A
#
# COMPACT_ATOMS: atom_id res chain seq x y z
N MET A 1 -8.24 -11.64 21.35
CA MET A 1 -7.42 -10.85 20.41
C MET A 1 -8.31 -10.49 19.23
N SER A 2 -8.50 -9.21 18.91
CA SER A 2 -9.20 -8.82 17.67
C SER A 2 -8.29 -9.17 16.48
N LYS A 3 -8.78 -9.99 15.53
CA LYS A 3 -8.05 -10.21 14.27
C LYS A 3 -7.92 -8.86 13.56
N LYS A 4 -6.70 -8.48 13.20
CA LYS A 4 -6.44 -7.25 12.45
C LYS A 4 -6.91 -7.47 11.02
N LEU A 5 -7.82 -6.61 10.54
CA LEU A 5 -8.24 -6.64 9.15
C LEU A 5 -7.11 -6.16 8.25
N ILE A 6 -7.05 -6.74 7.06
CA ILE A 6 -6.10 -6.38 6.02
C ILE A 6 -6.66 -5.17 5.27
N ASP A 7 -5.87 -4.11 5.15
CA ASP A 7 -6.25 -2.88 4.46
C ASP A 7 -5.86 -2.93 2.97
N LYS A 8 -4.65 -3.42 2.68
CA LYS A 8 -4.08 -3.45 1.33
C LYS A 8 -3.24 -4.69 1.07
N ILE A 9 -3.20 -5.10 -0.19
CA ILE A 9 -2.28 -6.10 -0.72
C ILE A 9 -1.20 -5.38 -1.53
N PHE A 10 0.06 -5.72 -1.27
CA PHE A 10 1.22 -5.21 -2.01
C PHE A 10 1.76 -6.29 -2.92
N PHE A 11 2.11 -5.93 -4.15
CA PHE A 11 2.70 -6.85 -5.11
C PHE A 11 3.62 -6.12 -6.09
N THR A 12 4.46 -6.89 -6.76
CA THR A 12 5.44 -6.40 -7.73
C THR A 12 5.08 -6.96 -9.09
N LEU A 13 4.95 -6.09 -10.08
CA LEU A 13 4.76 -6.51 -11.48
C LEU A 13 6.07 -7.04 -12.07
N SER A 14 5.98 -7.71 -13.21
CA SER A 14 7.15 -8.29 -13.91
C SER A 14 8.20 -7.27 -14.33
N ASP A 15 7.83 -6.01 -14.50
CA ASP A 15 8.73 -4.88 -14.77
C ASP A 15 9.45 -4.35 -13.52
N GLY A 16 9.21 -4.94 -12.34
CA GLY A 16 9.78 -4.56 -11.05
C GLY A 16 9.05 -3.40 -10.36
N SER A 17 7.99 -2.86 -10.97
CA SER A 17 7.20 -1.79 -10.35
C SER A 17 6.36 -2.33 -9.18
N LYS A 18 6.30 -1.55 -8.09
CA LYS A 18 5.56 -1.91 -6.87
C LYS A 18 4.21 -1.21 -6.84
N TRP A 19 3.18 -1.96 -6.49
CA TRP A 19 1.81 -1.50 -6.46
C TRP A 19 1.10 -1.97 -5.21
N SER A 20 0.08 -1.23 -4.82
CA SER A 20 -0.89 -1.67 -3.82
C SER A 20 -2.30 -1.65 -4.38
N LEU A 21 -3.11 -2.57 -3.88
CA LEU A 21 -4.54 -2.67 -4.14
C LEU A 21 -5.27 -2.77 -2.80
N SER A 22 -6.42 -2.12 -2.69
CA SER A 22 -7.27 -2.24 -1.50
C SER A 22 -7.74 -3.68 -1.33
N ALA A 23 -7.55 -4.23 -0.13
CA ALA A 23 -8.01 -5.56 0.21
C ALA A 23 -9.53 -5.69 0.09
N MET A 24 -10.25 -4.59 0.30
CA MET A 24 -11.71 -4.54 0.18
C MET A 24 -12.17 -4.82 -1.26
N ILE A 25 -11.42 -4.35 -2.27
CA ILE A 25 -11.78 -4.56 -3.68
C ILE A 25 -11.69 -6.05 -4.04
N ILE A 26 -10.61 -6.68 -3.59
CA ILE A 26 -10.38 -8.13 -3.79
C ILE A 26 -11.45 -8.92 -3.02
N ALA A 27 -11.73 -8.53 -1.77
CA ALA A 27 -12.75 -9.15 -0.93
C ALA A 27 -14.15 -9.08 -1.56
N HIS A 28 -14.53 -7.94 -2.15
CA HIS A 28 -15.81 -7.80 -2.85
C HIS A 28 -15.90 -8.71 -4.07
N SER A 29 -14.85 -8.80 -4.89
CA SER A 29 -14.80 -9.70 -6.05
C SER A 29 -14.98 -11.17 -5.63
N ARG A 30 -14.21 -11.60 -4.63
CA ARG A 30 -14.27 -12.96 -4.08
C ARG A 30 -15.62 -13.27 -3.45
N ALA A 31 -16.14 -12.36 -2.63
CA ALA A 31 -17.42 -12.53 -1.96
C ALA A 31 -18.59 -12.60 -2.96
N ALA A 32 -18.57 -11.78 -4.01
CA ALA A 32 -19.60 -11.82 -5.04
C ALA A 32 -19.64 -13.18 -5.75
N TYR A 33 -18.47 -13.76 -6.03
CA TYR A 33 -18.38 -15.07 -6.67
C TYR A 33 -18.98 -16.18 -5.79
N TYR A 34 -18.51 -16.31 -4.55
CA TYR A 34 -18.98 -17.37 -3.65
C TYR A 34 -20.44 -17.18 -3.23
N ALA A 35 -20.87 -15.94 -2.97
CA ALA A 35 -22.27 -15.66 -2.68
C ALA A 35 -23.20 -16.04 -3.85
N THR A 36 -22.76 -15.82 -5.10
CA THR A 36 -23.54 -16.26 -6.27
C THR A 36 -23.59 -17.79 -6.32
N LEU A 37 -22.44 -18.45 -6.24
CA LEU A 37 -22.32 -19.90 -6.34
C LEU A 37 -23.16 -20.63 -5.29
N ASP A 38 -23.11 -20.17 -4.05
CA ASP A 38 -23.77 -20.80 -2.92
C ASP A 38 -25.27 -20.48 -2.88
N ALA A 39 -25.67 -19.26 -3.28
CA ALA A 39 -27.09 -18.94 -3.48
C ALA A 39 -27.72 -19.78 -4.60
N GLU A 40 -27.00 -19.99 -5.72
CA GLU A 40 -27.46 -20.86 -6.82
C GLU A 40 -27.60 -22.34 -6.40
N ARG A 41 -26.80 -22.79 -5.42
CA ARG A 41 -26.89 -24.13 -4.83
C ARG A 41 -28.00 -24.25 -3.79
N GLY A 42 -28.52 -23.14 -3.28
CA GLY A 42 -29.50 -23.10 -2.21
C GLY A 42 -28.89 -23.24 -0.80
N ASP A 43 -27.61 -22.92 -0.64
CA ASP A 43 -26.88 -23.03 0.63
C ASP A 43 -27.09 -21.80 1.55
N GLY A 44 -27.73 -20.74 1.05
CA GLY A 44 -28.10 -19.55 1.82
C GLY A 44 -28.50 -18.37 0.93
N GLU A 45 -28.85 -17.25 1.56
CA GLU A 45 -29.17 -16.00 0.85
C GLU A 45 -27.90 -15.25 0.45
N TYR A 46 -27.91 -14.69 -0.76
CA TYR A 46 -26.75 -14.01 -1.35
C TYR A 46 -26.13 -12.96 -0.40
N ASP A 47 -26.96 -12.05 0.13
CA ASP A 47 -26.48 -10.94 0.97
C ASP A 47 -25.83 -11.42 2.28
N GLU A 48 -26.31 -12.53 2.85
CA GLU A 48 -25.76 -13.08 4.08
C GLU A 48 -24.39 -13.71 3.83
N ILE A 49 -24.29 -14.53 2.77
CA ILE A 49 -23.05 -15.18 2.37
C ILE A 49 -22.02 -14.12 1.95
N TYR A 50 -22.44 -13.13 1.17
CA TYR A 50 -21.58 -12.05 0.71
C TYR A 50 -20.90 -11.32 1.87
N HIS A 51 -21.65 -10.91 2.89
CA HIS A 51 -21.07 -10.22 4.04
C HIS A 51 -20.15 -11.13 4.87
N GLN A 52 -20.48 -12.42 5.00
CA GLN A 52 -19.62 -13.38 5.69
C GLN A 52 -18.29 -13.57 4.94
N GLU A 53 -18.35 -13.75 3.62
CA GLU A 53 -17.18 -13.94 2.76
C GLU A 53 -16.25 -12.71 2.77
N ILE A 54 -16.78 -11.48 2.82
CA ILE A 54 -15.95 -10.29 3.00
C ILE A 54 -15.17 -10.37 4.32
N MET A 55 -15.84 -10.71 5.42
CA MET A 55 -15.20 -10.76 6.74
C MET A 55 -14.15 -11.87 6.82
N ILE A 56 -14.41 -13.01 6.19
CA ILE A 56 -13.46 -14.11 6.08
C ILE A 56 -12.23 -13.63 5.30
N ALA A 57 -12.43 -13.12 4.07
CA ALA A 57 -11.36 -12.69 3.18
C ALA A 57 -10.48 -11.60 3.81
N LEU A 58 -11.06 -10.59 4.46
CA LEU A 58 -10.30 -9.51 5.09
C LEU A 58 -9.46 -9.95 6.31
N THR A 59 -9.65 -11.17 6.80
CA THR A 59 -8.84 -11.74 7.88
C THR A 59 -7.76 -12.72 7.41
N ASP A 60 -7.74 -13.04 6.12
CA ASP A 60 -6.83 -14.02 5.53
C ASP A 60 -6.11 -13.44 4.30
N TRP A 61 -4.84 -13.07 4.49
CA TRP A 61 -4.04 -12.47 3.44
C TRP A 61 -3.73 -13.47 2.32
N THR A 62 -3.59 -14.76 2.66
CA THR A 62 -3.27 -15.78 1.66
C THR A 62 -4.44 -16.00 0.71
N GLU A 63 -5.67 -16.03 1.21
CA GLU A 63 -6.88 -16.13 0.38
C GLU A 63 -7.06 -14.92 -0.53
N LEU A 64 -6.84 -13.70 -0.03
CA LEU A 64 -6.91 -12.49 -0.84
C LEU A 64 -5.83 -12.47 -1.94
N PHE A 65 -4.61 -12.84 -1.59
CA PHE A 65 -3.51 -12.85 -2.55
C PHE A 65 -3.70 -13.93 -3.62
N ASP A 66 -4.16 -15.12 -3.23
CA ASP A 66 -4.46 -16.21 -4.17
C ASP A 66 -5.61 -15.81 -5.12
N TRP A 67 -6.67 -15.20 -4.59
CA TRP A 67 -7.76 -14.69 -5.40
C TRP A 67 -7.29 -13.64 -6.42
N LEU A 68 -6.50 -12.67 -5.97
CA LEU A 68 -5.92 -11.64 -6.81
C LEU A 68 -5.11 -12.22 -7.97
N VAL A 69 -4.26 -13.21 -7.71
CA VAL A 69 -3.35 -13.78 -8.72
C VAL A 69 -4.08 -14.70 -9.70
N ASN A 70 -5.07 -15.47 -9.23
CA ASN A 70 -5.68 -16.53 -10.03
C ASN A 70 -7.01 -16.15 -10.68
N ASN A 71 -7.74 -15.17 -10.14
CA ASN A 71 -9.12 -14.90 -10.52
C ASN A 71 -9.38 -13.46 -11.01
N MET A 72 -8.49 -12.51 -10.72
CA MET A 72 -8.62 -11.12 -11.19
C MET A 72 -7.74 -10.90 -12.41
N VAL A 73 -8.29 -10.30 -13.47
CA VAL A 73 -7.50 -9.86 -14.62
C VAL A 73 -6.98 -8.45 -14.40
N GLU A 74 -5.94 -8.06 -15.15
CA GLU A 74 -5.33 -6.73 -15.04
C GLU A 74 -6.38 -5.59 -15.18
N ALA A 75 -7.35 -5.76 -16.07
CA ALA A 75 -8.43 -4.79 -16.28
C ALA A 75 -9.31 -4.57 -15.03
N ASP A 76 -9.46 -5.59 -14.17
CA ASP A 76 -10.26 -5.50 -12.95
C ASP A 76 -9.57 -4.65 -11.87
N ILE A 77 -8.23 -4.59 -11.89
CA ILE A 77 -7.43 -4.00 -10.83
C ILE A 77 -6.83 -2.65 -11.20
N VAL A 78 -6.46 -2.43 -12.47
CA VAL A 78 -5.79 -1.20 -12.95
C VAL A 78 -6.48 0.10 -12.50
N PRO A 79 -7.82 0.23 -12.54
CA PRO A 79 -8.49 1.45 -12.10
C PRO A 79 -8.27 1.79 -10.61
N TYR A 80 -7.85 0.81 -9.82
CA TYR A 80 -7.73 0.89 -8.37
C TYR A 80 -6.28 0.76 -7.89
N LEU A 81 -5.33 0.52 -8.80
CA LEU A 81 -3.93 0.37 -8.45
C LEU A 81 -3.33 1.70 -8.00
N ILE A 82 -2.69 1.67 -6.83
CA ILE A 82 -1.89 2.77 -6.33
C ILE A 82 -0.43 2.40 -6.53
N LYS A 83 0.29 3.17 -7.34
CA LYS A 83 1.72 2.98 -7.51
C LYS A 83 2.41 3.32 -6.20
N GLU A 84 3.07 2.34 -5.61
CA GLU A 84 3.85 2.55 -4.41
C GLU A 84 5.25 2.99 -4.85
N ILE A 85 5.49 4.29 -4.74
CA ILE A 85 6.85 4.80 -4.84
C ILE A 85 7.50 4.38 -3.54
N GLU A 86 8.48 3.47 -3.57
CA GLU A 86 9.36 3.34 -2.41
C GLU A 86 9.86 4.74 -2.09
N PRO A 87 9.88 5.17 -0.82
CA PRO A 87 10.72 6.29 -0.45
C PRO A 87 12.12 5.83 -0.81
N ASN A 88 12.58 6.26 -2.01
CA ASN A 88 13.94 6.06 -2.46
C ASN A 88 14.80 6.40 -1.26
N VAL A 89 15.69 5.46 -0.88
CA VAL A 89 16.86 5.77 -0.07
C VAL A 89 17.30 7.15 -0.52
N ILE A 90 17.18 8.12 0.37
CA ILE A 90 17.56 9.49 0.08
C ILE A 90 19.03 9.42 -0.27
N ASP A 91 19.32 9.45 -1.56
CA ASP A 91 20.61 9.91 -2.04
C ASP A 91 20.72 11.34 -1.53
N LEU A 92 21.57 11.55 -0.53
CA LEU A 92 21.74 12.81 0.20
C LEU A 92 21.97 14.02 -0.73
N GLY A 93 22.31 13.79 -2.00
CA GLY A 93 22.36 14.82 -3.04
C GLY A 93 20.99 15.37 -3.48
N ASN A 94 19.91 14.58 -3.45
CA ASN A 94 18.58 14.99 -3.95
C ASN A 94 17.67 15.62 -2.88
N GLU A 95 17.93 15.36 -1.60
CA GLU A 95 17.13 15.93 -0.51
C GLU A 95 17.30 17.45 -0.39
N VAL A 96 18.53 17.94 -0.59
CA VAL A 96 18.82 19.38 -0.61
C VAL A 96 18.08 20.07 -1.76
N ALA A 97 18.03 19.44 -2.94
CA ALA A 97 17.33 19.97 -4.09
C ALA A 97 15.80 20.03 -3.89
N MET A 98 15.21 19.02 -3.25
CA MET A 98 13.77 19.03 -2.94
C MET A 98 13.40 19.99 -1.82
N ILE A 99 14.20 20.09 -0.75
CA ILE A 99 13.96 21.04 0.35
C ILE A 99 14.10 22.48 -0.14
N LEU A 100 15.06 22.79 -1.01
CA LEU A 100 15.20 24.11 -1.64
C LEU A 100 14.06 24.43 -2.62
N LYS A 101 13.50 23.43 -3.30
CA LYS A 101 12.43 23.61 -4.30
C LYS A 101 11.01 23.66 -3.72
N TYR A 102 10.77 23.00 -2.57
CA TYR A 102 9.43 22.84 -1.98
C TYR A 102 9.33 23.26 -0.51
N GLY A 103 10.28 24.07 -0.02
CA GLY A 103 10.63 24.32 1.38
C GLY A 103 9.56 24.83 2.36
N ALA A 104 8.30 25.00 1.97
CA ALA A 104 7.23 25.39 2.88
C ALA A 104 6.39 24.20 3.41
N GLY A 105 6.27 23.10 2.65
CA GLY A 105 5.32 22.02 2.97
C GLY A 105 5.87 20.88 3.84
N LEU A 106 7.19 20.63 3.79
CA LEU A 106 7.83 19.50 4.48
C LEU A 106 8.28 19.82 5.92
N SER A 107 8.40 21.12 6.27
CA SER A 107 8.78 21.57 7.62
C SER A 107 7.80 21.10 8.70
N TYR A 108 6.52 20.91 8.37
CA TYR A 108 5.48 20.59 9.34
C TYR A 108 5.45 19.11 9.74
N LYS A 109 5.92 18.20 8.88
CA LYS A 109 5.79 16.75 9.09
C LYS A 109 6.88 16.13 9.99
N PHE A 110 8.00 16.83 10.21
CA PHE A 110 9.16 16.28 10.91
C PHE A 110 9.56 17.02 12.19
N GLY A 111 8.75 17.99 12.63
CA GLY A 111 8.87 18.61 13.97
C GLY A 111 10.22 19.25 14.30
N THR A 112 11.07 19.53 13.30
CA THR A 112 12.39 20.13 13.47
C THR A 112 12.54 21.29 12.52
N SER A 113 13.12 22.39 13.01
CA SER A 113 13.38 23.58 12.19
C SER A 113 14.36 23.21 11.08
N ILE A 114 14.03 23.58 9.83
CA ILE A 114 14.90 23.39 8.67
C ILE A 114 16.32 23.94 8.95
N VAL A 115 16.41 25.02 9.75
CA VAL A 115 17.69 25.65 10.13
C VAL A 115 18.56 24.70 10.97
N GLU A 116 17.97 23.97 11.91
CA GLU A 116 18.71 23.05 12.80
C GLU A 116 19.26 21.87 12.01
N LYS A 117 18.46 21.34 11.08
CA LYS A 117 18.85 20.21 10.22
C LYS A 117 19.95 20.59 9.23
N VAL A 118 19.88 21.80 8.67
CA VAL A 118 20.94 22.33 7.79
C VAL A 118 22.25 22.53 8.54
N GLU A 119 22.22 23.02 9.78
CA GLU A 119 23.44 23.17 10.59
C GLU A 119 24.03 21.81 11.01
N GLU A 120 23.21 20.81 11.32
CA GLU A 120 23.67 19.45 11.64
C GLU A 120 24.36 18.79 10.43
N ILE A 121 23.81 18.95 9.23
CA ILE A 121 24.38 18.42 7.98
C ILE A 121 25.69 19.12 7.63
N LYS A 122 25.77 20.45 7.77
CA LYS A 122 27.03 21.20 7.60
C LYS A 122 28.11 20.75 8.57
N LYS A 123 27.74 20.40 9.80
CA LYS A 123 28.66 19.91 10.83
C LYS A 123 29.23 18.55 10.45
N ARG A 124 28.38 17.61 10.02
CA ARG A 124 28.79 16.27 9.54
C ARG A 124 29.65 16.32 8.27
N GLY A 125 29.40 17.28 7.38
CA GLY A 125 30.21 17.50 6.18
C GLY A 125 31.62 18.04 6.45
N LYS A 126 31.86 18.68 7.60
CA LYS A 126 33.21 19.14 8.01
C LYS A 126 34.04 18.06 8.68
N ASP A 127 33.41 17.13 9.39
CA ASP A 127 34.12 16.05 10.10
C ASP A 127 34.59 14.92 9.15
N GLY A 128 34.03 14.85 7.94
CA GLY A 128 34.45 13.91 6.88
C GLY A 128 35.58 14.41 5.97
N VAL A 129 36.09 15.64 6.18
CA VAL A 129 37.24 16.18 5.43
C VAL A 129 38.24 16.75 6.43
N SER A 130 38.95 15.86 7.12
CA SER A 130 40.16 16.26 7.85
C SER A 130 41.24 15.19 7.76
N LYS A 131 42.19 15.50 6.84
CA LYS A 131 43.56 15.00 6.64
C LYS A 131 43.76 13.57 6.14
#